data_AF-A0A7S0A693-F1
#
_entry.id   AF-A0A7S0A693-F1
#
_cell.length_a   1.000
_cell.length_b   1.000
_cell.length_c   1.000
_cell.angle_alpha   90.00
_cell.angle_beta   90.00
_cell.angle_gamma   90.00
#
_symmetry.space_group_name_H-M   'P 1'
#
loop_
_entity.id
_entity.type
_entity.pdbx_description
1 polymer ?
#
loop_
_entity_poly.entity_id
_entity_poly.type
_entity_poly.pdbx_seq_one_letter_code
_entity_poly.pdbx_strand_id
1 'polypeptide(L)'
;EKADYDALHKDYSESVDALQRAIEVLKKQSHDRAQASLVQVSALTELSLIPADAKRVIGAFLEQDPQEGLAVSAPEAYGYEFQSHGVIKMLEELLDKFISKRTDLEKEEANAQHAYEMLMQDLTAQIEEATQDRTEKSATKGKKLQAKADAEGDLADTASTRDADQKYLDDLVATCEQKATDFESRQQLRAE
;
A
#
# COMPACT_ATOMS: atom_id res chain seq x y z
N GLU A 1 -0.55 10.45 -7.91
CA GLU A 1 -1.56 9.37 -7.87
C GLU A 1 -2.80 9.77 -7.09
N LYS A 2 -2.82 9.73 -5.74
CA LYS A 2 -4.04 10.13 -4.98
C LYS A 2 -4.59 11.51 -5.34
N ALA A 3 -3.72 12.52 -5.44
CA ALA A 3 -4.15 13.86 -5.84
C ALA A 3 -4.74 13.93 -7.27
N ASP A 4 -4.22 13.10 -8.17
CA ASP A 4 -4.70 13.01 -9.55
C ASP A 4 -6.04 12.26 -9.61
N TYR A 5 -6.18 11.18 -8.83
CA TYR A 5 -7.45 10.47 -8.61
C TYR A 5 -8.50 11.42 -8.03
N ASP A 6 -8.19 12.13 -6.95
CA ASP A 6 -9.12 13.03 -6.26
C ASP A 6 -9.61 14.15 -7.22
N ALA A 7 -8.69 14.70 -8.03
CA ALA A 7 -9.03 15.70 -9.04
C ALA A 7 -9.94 15.12 -10.14
N LEU A 8 -9.58 13.97 -10.71
CA LEU A 8 -10.34 13.36 -11.80
C LEU A 8 -11.71 12.82 -11.33
N HIS A 9 -11.77 12.24 -10.13
CA HIS A 9 -13.01 11.80 -9.49
C HIS A 9 -13.96 12.97 -9.26
N LYS A 10 -13.42 14.11 -8.79
CA LYS A 10 -14.17 15.35 -8.60
C LYS A 10 -14.72 15.87 -9.93
N ASP A 11 -13.88 15.95 -10.96
CA ASP A 11 -14.30 16.43 -12.29
C ASP A 11 -15.42 15.56 -12.88
N TYR A 12 -15.32 14.23 -12.76
CA TYR A 12 -16.39 13.32 -13.19
C TYR A 12 -17.66 13.48 -12.35
N SER A 13 -17.53 13.62 -11.02
CA SER A 13 -18.68 13.78 -10.12
C SER A 13 -19.44 15.07 -10.39
N GLU A 14 -18.74 16.20 -10.51
CA GLU A 14 -19.34 17.50 -10.84
C GLU A 14 -20.00 17.47 -12.22
N SER A 15 -19.38 16.78 -13.20
CA SER A 15 -19.94 16.64 -14.54
C SER A 15 -21.18 15.75 -14.58
N VAL A 16 -21.21 14.64 -13.84
CA VAL A 16 -22.39 13.78 -13.68
C VAL A 16 -23.55 14.57 -13.08
N ASP A 17 -23.31 15.32 -12.00
CA ASP A 17 -24.35 16.10 -11.32
C ASP A 17 -24.88 17.25 -12.20
N ALA A 18 -24.00 17.88 -12.98
CA ALA A 18 -24.40 18.90 -13.94
C ALA A 18 -25.25 18.32 -15.08
N LEU A 19 -24.84 17.18 -15.64
CA LEU A 19 -25.58 16.48 -16.71
C LEU A 19 -26.96 16.03 -16.23
N GLN A 20 -27.08 15.44 -15.03
CA GLN A 20 -28.36 15.05 -14.45
C GLN A 20 -29.32 16.23 -14.33
N ARG A 21 -28.84 17.35 -13.76
CA ARG A 21 -29.65 18.57 -13.61
C ARG A 21 -30.07 19.16 -14.97
N ALA A 22 -29.17 19.18 -15.95
CA ALA A 22 -29.48 19.69 -17.28
C ALA A 22 -30.51 18.82 -18.01
N ILE A 23 -30.38 17.49 -17.94
CA ILE A 23 -31.35 16.54 -18.50
C ILE A 23 -32.72 16.70 -17.84
N GLU A 24 -32.78 16.84 -16.51
CA GLU A 24 -34.05 17.07 -15.80
C GLU A 24 -34.75 18.36 -16.23
N VAL A 25 -33.99 19.46 -16.40
CA VAL A 25 -34.54 20.74 -16.87
C VAL A 25 -35.09 20.59 -18.28
N LEU A 26 -34.35 19.97 -19.20
CA LEU A 26 -34.79 19.74 -20.57
C LEU A 26 -36.04 18.86 -20.65
N LYS A 27 -36.13 17.79 -19.85
CA LYS A 27 -37.31 16.91 -19.78
C LYS A 27 -38.54 17.59 -19.18
N LYS A 28 -38.37 18.54 -18.27
CA LYS A 28 -39.51 19.31 -17.71
C LYS A 28 -39.99 20.38 -18.70
N GLN A 29 -39.08 20.99 -19.44
CA GLN A 29 -39.38 22.05 -20.40
C GLN A 29 -39.94 21.57 -21.74
N SER A 30 -39.79 20.28 -22.07
CA SER A 30 -40.45 19.71 -23.26
C SER A 30 -41.99 19.82 -23.20
N HIS A 31 -42.57 20.10 -22.02
CA HIS A 31 -44.01 20.21 -21.81
C HIS A 31 -44.53 21.63 -21.48
N ASP A 32 -43.73 22.52 -20.88
CA ASP A 32 -44.17 23.87 -20.45
C ASP A 32 -43.19 24.96 -20.90
N ARG A 33 -43.62 25.78 -21.88
CA ARG A 33 -42.80 26.80 -22.57
C ARG A 33 -42.89 28.20 -21.95
N ALA A 34 -42.97 28.30 -20.62
CA ALA A 34 -43.00 29.59 -19.93
C ALA A 34 -41.61 29.93 -19.34
N GLN A 35 -40.75 30.52 -20.17
CA GLN A 35 -39.62 31.38 -19.76
C GLN A 35 -38.68 30.87 -18.64
N ALA A 36 -38.39 29.57 -18.58
CA ALA A 36 -37.37 29.07 -17.67
C ALA A 36 -35.99 29.13 -18.34
N SER A 37 -35.07 29.86 -17.73
CA SER A 37 -33.71 30.05 -18.19
C SER A 37 -32.98 28.71 -18.36
N LEU A 38 -32.46 28.41 -19.56
CA LEU A 38 -31.64 27.22 -19.87
C LEU A 38 -30.22 27.28 -19.26
N VAL A 39 -30.08 27.95 -18.10
CA VAL A 39 -28.80 28.23 -17.44
C VAL A 39 -28.07 26.95 -17.04
N GLN A 40 -28.80 25.90 -16.66
CA GLN A 40 -28.22 24.60 -16.33
C GLN A 40 -27.64 23.90 -17.56
N VAL A 41 -28.23 24.13 -18.74
CA VAL A 41 -27.78 23.57 -20.02
C VAL A 41 -26.58 24.37 -20.54
N SER A 42 -26.59 25.70 -20.40
CA SER A 42 -25.43 26.53 -20.74
C SER A 42 -24.24 26.27 -19.81
N ALA A 43 -24.46 25.97 -18.53
CA ALA A 43 -23.38 25.63 -17.61
C ALA A 43 -22.56 24.39 -18.04
N LEU A 44 -23.13 23.50 -18.87
CA LEU A 44 -22.41 22.35 -19.41
C LEU A 44 -21.28 22.75 -20.36
N THR A 45 -21.34 23.90 -21.03
CA THR A 45 -20.28 24.34 -21.95
C THR A 45 -19.00 24.74 -21.22
N GLU A 46 -19.11 25.09 -19.95
CA GLU A 46 -17.98 25.51 -19.09
C GLU A 46 -17.22 24.31 -18.51
N LEU A 47 -17.81 23.12 -18.51
CA LEU A 47 -17.18 21.92 -17.96
C LEU A 47 -16.07 21.40 -18.88
N SER A 48 -14.91 21.09 -18.31
CA SER A 48 -13.71 20.63 -19.05
C SER A 48 -13.92 19.26 -19.70
N LEU A 49 -14.65 18.35 -19.04
CA LEU A 49 -14.84 16.98 -19.51
C LEU A 49 -15.86 16.85 -20.65
N ILE A 50 -16.73 17.84 -20.86
CA ILE A 50 -17.76 17.79 -21.91
C ILE A 50 -17.07 17.86 -23.30
N PRO A 51 -17.30 16.90 -24.21
CA PRO A 51 -16.66 16.88 -25.51
C PRO A 51 -16.97 18.14 -26.33
N ALA A 52 -15.99 18.61 -27.11
CA ALA A 52 -16.15 19.81 -27.94
C ALA A 52 -17.35 19.73 -28.91
N ASP A 53 -17.64 18.55 -29.45
CA ASP A 53 -18.80 18.34 -30.32
C ASP A 53 -20.12 18.47 -29.55
N ALA A 54 -20.20 17.95 -28.31
CA ALA A 54 -21.35 18.13 -27.44
C ALA A 54 -21.55 19.61 -27.07
N LYS A 55 -20.47 20.34 -26.76
CA LYS A 55 -20.54 21.79 -26.52
C LYS A 55 -21.08 22.57 -27.72
N ARG A 56 -20.67 22.23 -28.94
CA ARG A 56 -21.20 22.85 -30.17
C ARG A 56 -22.68 22.58 -30.37
N VAL A 57 -23.13 21.34 -30.13
CA VAL A 57 -24.55 20.97 -30.25
C VAL A 57 -25.39 21.70 -29.19
N ILE A 58 -24.89 21.80 -27.95
CA ILE A 58 -25.55 22.55 -26.87
C ILE A 58 -25.62 24.05 -27.20
N GLY A 59 -24.52 24.64 -27.70
CA GLY A 59 -24.49 26.05 -28.11
C GLY A 59 -25.49 26.35 -29.22
N ALA A 60 -25.52 25.52 -30.27
CA ALA A 60 -26.49 25.67 -31.37
C ALA A 60 -27.95 25.54 -30.91
N PHE A 61 -28.21 24.68 -29.92
CA PHE A 61 -29.54 24.54 -29.31
C PHE A 61 -29.94 25.77 -28.47
N LEU A 62 -28.99 26.39 -27.77
CA LEU A 62 -29.24 27.60 -26.95
C LEU A 62 -29.41 28.87 -27.80
N GLU A 63 -28.73 28.97 -28.94
CA GLU A 63 -28.83 30.11 -29.87
C GLU A 63 -30.17 30.15 -30.63
N GLN A 64 -30.93 29.05 -30.63
CA GLN A 64 -32.23 28.95 -31.32
C GLN A 64 -33.42 29.59 -30.56
N ASP A 65 -33.18 30.49 -29.60
CA ASP A 65 -34.27 31.20 -28.90
C ASP A 65 -34.98 32.21 -29.85
N PRO A 66 -36.31 32.20 -29.97
CA PRO A 66 -37.04 32.98 -30.95
C PRO A 66 -37.30 34.40 -30.43
N GLN A 67 -36.35 35.31 -30.67
CA GLN A 67 -36.66 36.73 -30.73
C GLN A 67 -36.95 37.15 -32.16
N GLU A 68 -38.15 36.81 -32.64
CA GLU A 68 -38.89 37.71 -33.53
C GLU A 68 -40.39 37.38 -33.45
N GLY A 69 -41.18 38.37 -33.08
CA GLY A 69 -42.61 38.23 -32.88
C GLY A 69 -43.35 37.98 -34.19
N LEU A 70 -44.30 37.06 -34.15
CA LEU A 70 -45.65 37.16 -34.71
C LEU A 70 -46.36 35.86 -34.39
N ALA A 71 -47.63 35.95 -34.00
CA ALA A 71 -48.49 34.81 -33.76
C ALA A 71 -48.57 33.94 -35.03
N VAL A 72 -47.81 32.83 -35.08
CA VAL A 72 -47.95 31.80 -36.10
C VAL A 72 -48.18 30.47 -35.41
N SER A 73 -49.39 29.98 -35.57
CA SER A 73 -49.79 28.61 -35.28
C SER A 73 -48.93 27.62 -36.08
N ALA A 74 -48.13 26.82 -35.37
CA ALA A 74 -47.48 25.54 -35.75
C ALA A 74 -46.88 25.44 -37.17
N PRO A 75 -45.52 25.41 -37.29
CA PRO A 75 -44.76 24.16 -37.21
C PRO A 75 -43.45 24.23 -36.38
N GLU A 76 -43.04 25.40 -35.88
CA GLU A 76 -41.74 25.55 -35.19
C GLU A 76 -41.68 24.80 -33.84
N ALA A 77 -42.80 24.65 -33.14
CA ALA A 77 -42.87 23.91 -31.88
C ALA A 77 -42.52 22.42 -32.04
N TYR A 78 -42.91 21.80 -33.16
CA TYR A 78 -42.59 20.40 -33.48
C TYR A 78 -41.10 20.21 -33.78
N GLY A 79 -40.46 21.20 -34.41
CA GLY A 79 -39.02 21.17 -34.69
C GLY A 79 -38.18 21.21 -33.40
N TYR A 80 -38.58 22.04 -32.44
CA TYR A 80 -37.91 22.15 -31.14
C TYR A 80 -38.12 20.92 -30.25
N GLU A 81 -39.33 20.34 -30.22
CA GLU A 81 -39.59 19.09 -29.48
C GLU A 81 -38.73 17.93 -30.03
N PHE A 82 -38.62 17.82 -31.36
CA PHE A 82 -37.78 16.82 -32.02
C PHE A 82 -36.28 17.04 -31.75
N GLN A 83 -35.82 18.30 -31.77
CA GLN A 83 -34.42 18.66 -31.51
C GLN A 83 -34.04 18.51 -30.04
N SER A 84 -34.92 18.90 -29.11
CA SER A 84 -34.69 18.73 -27.67
C SER A 84 -34.60 17.26 -27.30
N HIS A 85 -35.39 16.37 -27.92
CA HIS A 85 -35.24 14.92 -27.75
C HIS A 85 -33.86 14.40 -28.19
N GLY A 86 -33.32 14.92 -29.30
CA GLY A 86 -31.97 14.59 -29.78
C GLY A 86 -30.86 15.04 -28.83
N VAL A 87 -30.97 16.26 -28.28
CA VAL A 87 -30.01 16.80 -27.31
C VAL A 87 -30.11 16.04 -25.97
N ILE A 88 -31.32 15.75 -25.49
CA ILE A 88 -31.54 14.96 -24.27
C ILE A 88 -30.87 13.60 -24.40
N LYS A 89 -31.09 12.88 -25.51
CA LYS A 89 -30.47 11.57 -25.74
C LYS A 89 -28.94 11.63 -25.73
N MET A 90 -28.35 12.66 -26.36
CA MET A 90 -26.90 12.85 -26.36
C MET A 90 -26.35 13.12 -24.95
N LEU A 91 -27.04 13.92 -24.14
CA LEU A 91 -26.67 14.17 -22.76
C LEU A 91 -26.82 12.93 -21.88
N GLU A 92 -27.86 12.11 -22.09
CA GLU A 92 -28.05 10.82 -21.41
C GLU A 92 -26.91 9.83 -21.72
N GLU A 93 -26.55 9.69 -23.00
CA GLU A 93 -25.41 8.85 -23.39
C GLU A 93 -24.08 9.33 -22.79
N LEU A 94 -23.91 10.65 -22.63
CA LEU A 94 -22.72 11.22 -21.98
C LEU A 94 -22.73 11.01 -20.47
N LEU A 95 -23.90 11.15 -19.84
CA LEU A 95 -24.12 10.86 -18.42
C LEU A 95 -23.76 9.40 -18.11
N ASP A 96 -24.28 8.45 -18.88
CA ASP A 96 -24.01 7.03 -18.70
C ASP A 96 -22.50 6.73 -18.82
N LYS A 97 -21.83 7.33 -19.80
CA LYS A 97 -20.36 7.21 -19.96
C LYS A 97 -19.61 7.76 -18.76
N PHE A 98 -19.99 8.91 -18.23
CA PHE A 98 -19.29 9.53 -17.10
C PHE A 98 -19.53 8.78 -15.80
N ILE A 99 -20.75 8.27 -15.57
CA ILE A 99 -21.05 7.38 -14.45
C ILE A 99 -20.18 6.12 -14.54
N SER A 100 -20.13 5.47 -15.72
CA SER A 100 -19.27 4.29 -15.93
C SER A 100 -17.80 4.61 -15.65
N LYS A 101 -17.27 5.71 -16.18
CA LYS A 101 -15.87 6.11 -15.97
C LYS A 101 -15.55 6.43 -14.52
N ARG A 102 -16.46 7.09 -13.80
CA ARG A 102 -16.29 7.34 -12.36
C ARG A 102 -16.26 6.04 -11.57
N THR A 103 -17.20 5.12 -11.85
CA THR A 103 -17.25 3.82 -11.16
C THR A 103 -16.03 2.95 -11.46
N ASP A 104 -15.55 2.95 -12.71
CA ASP A 104 -14.32 2.25 -13.08
C ASP A 104 -13.12 2.82 -12.30
N LEU A 105 -13.01 4.14 -12.24
CA LEU A 105 -11.96 4.86 -11.52
C LEU A 105 -11.99 4.57 -10.01
N GLU A 106 -13.18 4.62 -9.37
CA GLU A 106 -13.37 4.24 -7.97
C GLU A 106 -12.94 2.79 -7.70
N LYS A 107 -13.29 1.88 -8.62
CA LYS A 107 -12.93 0.47 -8.51
C LYS A 107 -11.43 0.25 -8.64
N GLU A 108 -10.78 0.91 -9.59
CA GLU A 108 -9.32 0.83 -9.76
C GLU A 108 -8.59 1.36 -8.52
N GLU A 109 -8.98 2.51 -7.99
CA GLU A 109 -8.39 3.07 -6.77
C GLU A 109 -8.61 2.16 -5.56
N ALA A 110 -9.82 1.62 -5.37
CA ALA A 110 -10.09 0.69 -4.27
C ALA A 110 -9.23 -0.58 -4.35
N ASN A 111 -9.05 -1.12 -5.56
CA ASN A 111 -8.16 -2.27 -5.78
C ASN A 111 -6.69 -1.92 -5.53
N ALA A 112 -6.24 -0.74 -5.98
CA ALA A 112 -4.88 -0.27 -5.78
C ALA A 112 -4.58 -0.05 -4.29
N GLN A 113 -5.48 0.61 -3.56
CA GLN A 113 -5.38 0.80 -2.11
C GLN A 113 -5.35 -0.55 -1.38
N HIS A 114 -6.24 -1.47 -1.72
CA HIS A 114 -6.28 -2.78 -1.09
C HIS A 114 -5.00 -3.59 -1.35
N ALA A 115 -4.50 -3.59 -2.58
CA ALA A 115 -3.23 -4.25 -2.94
C ALA A 115 -2.05 -3.63 -2.17
N TYR A 116 -2.02 -2.31 -2.05
CA TYR A 116 -1.01 -1.60 -1.27
C TYR A 116 -1.09 -1.95 0.22
N GLU A 117 -2.28 -1.96 0.82
CA GLU A 117 -2.49 -2.32 2.22
C GLU A 117 -2.05 -3.76 2.51
N MET A 118 -2.41 -4.71 1.65
CA MET A 118 -1.95 -6.10 1.77
C MET A 118 -0.42 -6.20 1.71
N LEU A 119 0.21 -5.51 0.75
CA LEU A 119 1.67 -5.50 0.62
C LEU A 119 2.33 -4.87 1.85
N MET A 120 1.78 -3.77 2.36
CA MET A 120 2.31 -3.11 3.56
C MET A 120 2.17 -4.01 4.79
N GLN A 121 1.05 -4.72 4.95
CA GLN A 121 0.87 -5.68 6.04
C GLN A 121 1.87 -6.83 5.96
N ASP A 122 2.04 -7.43 4.77
CA ASP A 122 2.99 -8.51 4.53
C ASP A 122 4.44 -8.07 4.82
N LEU A 123 4.86 -6.92 4.27
CA LEU A 123 6.18 -6.35 4.53
C LEU A 123 6.38 -6.04 6.02
N THR A 124 5.36 -5.51 6.70
CA THR A 124 5.44 -5.24 8.15
C THR A 124 5.65 -6.52 8.94
N ALA A 125 4.89 -7.58 8.64
CA ALA A 125 5.02 -8.87 9.29
C ALA A 125 6.40 -9.49 9.04
N GLN A 126 6.91 -9.44 7.80
CA GLN A 126 8.25 -9.94 7.46
C GLN A 126 9.36 -9.18 8.21
N ILE A 127 9.23 -7.86 8.36
CA ILE A 127 10.20 -7.05 9.11
C ILE A 127 10.18 -7.43 10.60
N GLU A 128 8.99 -7.62 11.18
CA GLU A 128 8.84 -8.02 12.58
C GLU A 128 9.46 -9.41 12.83
N GLU A 129 9.09 -10.40 12.01
CA GLU A 129 9.63 -11.76 12.07
C GLU A 129 11.16 -11.74 11.94
N ALA A 130 11.69 -11.10 10.89
CA ALA A 130 13.13 -11.03 10.68
C ALA A 130 13.88 -10.32 11.83
N THR A 131 13.24 -9.32 12.45
CA THR A 131 13.80 -8.60 13.60
C THR A 131 13.84 -9.46 14.86
N GLN A 132 12.77 -10.22 15.12
CA GLN A 132 12.73 -11.19 16.20
C GLN A 132 13.79 -12.28 15.99
N ASP A 133 13.83 -12.87 14.81
CA ASP A 133 14.78 -13.91 14.41
C ASP A 133 16.24 -13.47 14.61
N ARG A 134 16.56 -12.25 14.15
CA ARG A 134 17.88 -11.64 14.34
C ARG A 134 18.21 -11.51 15.82
N THR A 135 17.25 -11.07 16.63
CA THR A 135 17.45 -10.84 18.06
C THR A 135 17.70 -12.16 18.79
N GLU A 136 16.91 -13.19 18.52
CA GLU A 136 17.09 -14.54 19.09
C GLU A 136 18.42 -15.17 18.67
N LYS A 137 18.78 -15.08 17.39
CA LYS A 137 20.07 -15.55 16.87
C LYS A 137 21.25 -14.81 17.50
N SER A 138 21.14 -13.50 17.69
CA SER A 138 22.17 -12.69 18.36
C SER A 138 22.34 -13.09 19.83
N ALA A 139 21.24 -13.25 20.57
CA ALA A 139 21.27 -13.71 21.96
C ALA A 139 21.87 -15.12 22.07
N THR A 140 21.49 -16.04 21.16
CA THR A 140 22.03 -17.40 21.10
C THR A 140 23.52 -17.39 20.81
N LYS A 141 23.98 -16.56 19.85
CA LYS A 141 25.40 -16.37 19.56
C LYS A 141 26.16 -15.89 20.79
N GLY A 142 25.63 -14.91 21.52
CA GLY A 142 26.22 -14.42 22.77
C GLY A 142 26.40 -15.54 23.80
N LYS A 143 25.34 -16.33 24.06
CA LYS A 143 25.40 -17.47 24.98
C LYS A 143 26.45 -18.53 24.55
N LYS A 144 26.54 -18.82 23.25
CA LYS A 144 27.51 -19.78 22.72
C LYS A 144 28.95 -19.28 22.80
N LEU A 145 29.18 -17.98 22.58
CA LEU A 145 30.50 -17.38 22.75
C LEU A 145 30.95 -17.41 24.22
N GLN A 146 30.04 -17.10 25.15
CA GLN A 146 30.34 -17.20 26.58
C GLN A 146 30.68 -18.65 26.98
N ALA A 147 29.82 -19.61 26.63
CA ALA A 147 30.06 -21.02 26.95
C ALA A 147 31.36 -21.56 26.33
N LYS A 148 31.74 -21.07 25.14
CA LYS A 148 33.03 -21.39 24.54
C LYS A 148 34.19 -20.84 25.39
N ALA A 149 34.12 -19.57 25.79
CA ALA A 149 35.17 -18.94 26.60
C ALA A 149 35.32 -19.64 27.97
N ASP A 150 34.20 -19.98 28.60
CA ASP A 150 34.19 -20.71 29.87
C ASP A 150 34.87 -22.09 29.71
N ALA A 151 34.49 -22.85 28.67
CA ALA A 151 35.07 -24.16 28.40
C ALA A 151 36.57 -24.11 28.03
N GLU A 152 37.01 -23.06 27.32
CA GLU A 152 38.42 -22.81 27.04
C GLU A 152 39.21 -22.49 28.32
N GLY A 153 38.61 -21.75 29.25
CA GLY A 153 39.17 -21.50 30.58
C GLY A 153 39.29 -22.76 31.42
N ASP A 154 38.20 -23.52 31.54
CA ASP A 154 38.17 -24.79 32.29
C ASP A 154 39.21 -25.78 31.77
N LEU A 155 39.38 -25.86 30.44
CA LEU A 155 40.38 -26.70 29.81
C LEU A 155 41.80 -26.28 30.19
N ALA A 156 42.09 -24.98 30.19
CA ALA A 156 43.40 -24.44 30.55
C ALA A 156 43.72 -24.73 32.03
N ASP A 157 42.78 -24.49 32.93
CA ASP A 157 42.94 -24.75 34.37
C ASP A 157 43.11 -26.25 34.66
N THR A 158 42.32 -27.09 33.99
CA THR A 158 42.42 -28.56 34.11
C THR A 158 43.77 -29.06 33.59
N ALA A 159 44.23 -28.55 32.45
CA ALA A 159 45.53 -28.93 31.89
C ALA A 159 46.67 -28.51 32.83
N SER A 160 46.63 -27.28 33.36
CA SER A 160 47.62 -26.80 34.33
C SER A 160 47.65 -27.65 35.60
N THR A 161 46.48 -28.01 36.14
CA THR A 161 46.36 -28.84 37.35
C THR A 161 46.92 -30.23 37.08
N ARG A 162 46.54 -30.87 35.97
CA ARG A 162 47.06 -32.18 35.56
C ARG A 162 48.59 -32.16 35.43
N ASP A 163 49.16 -31.13 34.82
CA ASP A 163 50.61 -31.04 34.62
C ASP A 163 51.35 -30.86 35.95
N ALA A 164 50.78 -30.11 36.90
CA ALA A 164 51.30 -30.00 38.25
C ALA A 164 51.22 -31.33 39.03
N ASP A 165 50.09 -32.04 38.93
CA ASP A 165 49.89 -33.34 39.57
C ASP A 165 50.84 -34.40 39.01
N GLN A 166 51.05 -34.42 37.68
CA GLN A 166 52.00 -35.32 37.05
C GLN A 166 53.42 -35.06 37.56
N LYS A 167 53.84 -33.78 37.64
CA LYS A 167 55.14 -33.43 38.19
C LYS A 167 55.28 -33.86 39.65
N TYR A 168 54.26 -33.63 40.47
CA TYR A 168 54.27 -34.06 41.87
C TYR A 168 54.39 -35.59 41.99
N LEU A 169 53.66 -36.34 41.16
CA LEU A 169 53.75 -37.78 41.09
C LEU A 169 55.16 -38.25 40.73
N ASP A 170 55.78 -37.65 39.71
CA ASP A 170 57.13 -37.98 39.27
C ASP A 170 58.16 -37.73 40.39
N ASP A 171 58.08 -36.56 41.05
CA ASP A 171 58.95 -36.20 42.17
C ASP A 171 58.76 -37.16 43.38
N LEU A 172 57.52 -37.55 43.65
CA LEU A 172 57.19 -38.48 44.74
C LEU A 172 57.72 -39.89 44.46
N VAL A 173 57.56 -40.38 43.23
CA VAL A 173 58.08 -41.69 42.80
C VAL A 173 59.59 -41.71 42.96
N ALA A 174 60.32 -40.71 42.43
CA ALA A 174 61.77 -40.62 42.56
C ALA A 174 62.22 -40.59 44.03
N THR A 175 61.51 -39.84 44.89
CA THR A 175 61.81 -39.77 46.32
C THR A 175 61.59 -41.12 47.02
N CYS A 176 60.51 -41.83 46.68
CA CYS A 176 60.21 -43.14 47.23
C CYS A 176 61.25 -44.18 46.82
N GLU A 177 61.65 -44.21 45.55
CA GLU A 177 62.71 -45.07 45.04
C GLU A 177 64.03 -44.81 45.76
N GLN A 178 64.45 -43.55 45.86
CA GLN A 178 65.69 -43.20 46.55
C GLN A 178 65.66 -43.62 48.02
N LYS A 179 64.57 -43.36 48.73
CA LYS A 179 64.42 -43.78 50.14
C LYS A 179 64.43 -45.30 50.30
N ALA A 180 63.84 -46.04 49.37
CA ALA A 180 63.86 -47.49 49.38
C ALA A 180 65.29 -48.02 49.22
N THR A 181 66.04 -47.52 48.23
CA THR A 181 67.45 -47.88 48.00
C THR A 181 68.34 -47.51 49.19
N ASP A 182 68.17 -46.31 49.75
CA ASP A 182 68.92 -45.86 50.94
C ASP A 182 68.63 -46.76 52.15
N PHE A 183 67.37 -47.15 52.34
CA PHE A 183 66.97 -48.04 53.43
C PHE A 183 67.58 -49.44 53.25
N GLU A 184 67.51 -50.02 52.06
CA GLU A 184 68.10 -51.33 51.75
C GLU A 184 69.61 -51.33 51.98
N SER A 185 70.32 -50.32 51.48
CA SER A 185 71.76 -50.14 51.69
C SER A 185 72.11 -50.07 53.19
N ARG A 186 71.31 -49.35 53.99
CA ARG A 186 71.49 -49.27 55.45
C ARG A 186 71.18 -50.59 56.16
N GLN A 187 70.29 -51.42 55.64
CA GLN A 187 70.03 -52.75 56.21
C GLN A 187 71.21 -53.68 55.97
N GLN A 188 71.79 -53.67 54.77
CA GLN A 188 72.99 -54.45 54.45
C GLN A 188 74.16 -54.09 55.36
N LEU A 189 74.45 -52.80 55.54
CA LEU A 189 75.53 -52.31 56.43
C LEU A 189 75.34 -52.66 57.91
N ARG A 190 74.12 -52.99 58.37
CA ARG A 190 73.86 -53.41 59.75
C ARG A 190 73.95 -54.92 59.96
N ALA A 191 73.92 -55.70 58.87
CA ALA A 191 74.03 -57.15 58.91
C ALA A 191 75.49 -57.64 58.86
N GLU A 192 76.43 -56.76 58.53
CA GLU A 192 77.89 -56.94 58.61
C GLU A 192 78.43 -56.58 59.99
#